data_AF-A0A381ZHF6-F1
#
_entry.id   AF-A0A381ZHF6-F1
#
_cell.length_a   1.000
_cell.length_b   1.000
_cell.length_c   1.000
_cell.angle_alpha   90.00
_cell.angle_beta   90.00
_cell.angle_gamma   90.00
#
_symmetry.space_group_name_H-M   'P 1'
#
loop_
_entity.id
_entity.type
_entity.pdbx_description
1 polymer ?
#
loop_
_entity_poly.entity_id
_entity_poly.type
_entity_poly.pdbx_seq_one_letter_code
_entity_poly.pdbx_strand_id
1 'polypeptide(L)'
;MKYLLTYLLFIAPLFSSDSNDMELPIGLTEEEKGKMHIIEEMGRETDPPPTPIRNIAEFERMQGVLIRYPFGISTSIIKEMAEDVIVYCLVSSGSQNSANNSMNNAGVNMDNVEYIIGSTDSYWTRDYGPWWVVDGNRDISVVDFTYNRPRPNDNQAPSKMANYLNTPYFASDIVTA
;
A
#
# COMPACT_ATOMS: atom_id res chain seq x y z
N MET A 1 10.09 -65.04 -4.19
CA MET A 1 8.91 -64.22 -3.86
C MET A 1 9.38 -63.02 -3.05
N LYS A 2 9.33 -61.80 -3.63
CA LYS A 2 9.52 -60.54 -2.89
C LYS A 2 8.31 -59.68 -3.20
N TYR A 3 7.48 -59.43 -2.19
CA TYR A 3 6.32 -58.56 -2.29
C TYR A 3 6.79 -57.11 -2.23
N LEU A 4 6.53 -56.35 -3.29
CA LEU A 4 6.77 -54.92 -3.35
C LEU A 4 5.55 -54.22 -2.74
N LEU A 5 5.73 -53.56 -1.61
CA LEU A 5 4.67 -52.83 -0.90
C LEU A 5 4.61 -51.40 -1.45
N THR A 6 3.60 -51.09 -2.26
CA THR A 6 3.39 -49.75 -2.80
C THR A 6 2.56 -48.93 -1.81
N TYR A 7 3.14 -47.86 -1.25
CA TYR A 7 2.40 -46.89 -0.43
C TYR A 7 1.67 -45.90 -1.33
N LEU A 8 0.34 -45.82 -1.22
CA LEU A 8 -0.48 -44.78 -1.83
C LEU A 8 -0.51 -43.57 -0.90
N LEU A 9 0.09 -42.44 -1.31
CA LEU A 9 -0.03 -41.16 -0.61
C LEU A 9 -1.33 -40.48 -1.06
N PHE A 10 -2.29 -40.36 -0.15
CA PHE A 10 -3.48 -39.52 -0.34
C PHE A 10 -3.13 -38.08 0.05
N ILE A 11 -3.06 -37.19 -0.93
CA ILE A 11 -2.99 -35.74 -0.71
C ILE A 11 -4.42 -35.23 -0.61
N ALA A 12 -4.85 -34.83 0.59
CA ALA A 12 -6.11 -34.12 0.76
C ALA A 12 -5.91 -32.66 0.32
N PRO A 13 -6.80 -32.08 -0.50
CA PRO A 13 -6.76 -30.65 -0.76
C PRO A 13 -7.15 -29.90 0.51
N LEU A 14 -6.24 -29.03 0.97
CA LEU A 14 -6.55 -28.02 1.98
C LEU A 14 -7.45 -26.97 1.31
N PHE A 15 -8.71 -26.90 1.73
CA PHE A 15 -9.56 -25.75 1.41
C PHE A 15 -9.17 -24.61 2.34
N SER A 16 -8.58 -23.55 1.77
CA SER A 16 -8.42 -22.27 2.45
C SER A 16 -9.80 -21.61 2.52
N SER A 17 -10.31 -21.36 3.71
CA SER A 17 -11.45 -20.44 3.89
C SER A 17 -10.91 -19.02 3.84
N ASP A 18 -11.21 -18.28 2.76
CA ASP A 18 -11.00 -16.83 2.75
C ASP A 18 -11.82 -16.22 3.90
N SER A 19 -11.12 -15.74 4.92
CA SER A 19 -11.71 -15.04 6.04
C SER A 19 -12.09 -13.63 5.58
N ASN A 20 -13.37 -13.45 5.25
CA ASN A 20 -14.06 -12.17 5.01
C ASN A 20 -13.36 -11.21 4.03
N ASP A 21 -13.64 -11.41 2.73
CA ASP A 21 -13.40 -10.52 1.58
C ASP A 21 -14.09 -9.14 1.65
N MET A 22 -14.48 -8.66 2.84
CA MET A 22 -14.99 -7.31 3.00
C MET A 22 -13.82 -6.37 3.32
N GLU A 23 -13.53 -5.54 2.33
CA GLU A 23 -12.72 -4.35 2.51
C GLU A 23 -13.19 -3.55 3.74
N LEU A 24 -12.24 -2.98 4.48
CA LEU A 24 -12.57 -2.15 5.63
C LEU A 24 -13.42 -0.91 5.21
N PRO A 25 -14.01 -0.17 6.14
CA PRO A 25 -14.58 1.15 5.86
C PRO A 25 -13.59 2.27 6.20
N ILE A 26 -13.86 3.48 5.69
CA ILE A 26 -13.05 4.68 6.00
C ILE A 26 -13.01 4.96 7.52
N GLY A 27 -14.13 4.72 8.21
CA GLY A 27 -14.23 4.81 9.67
C GLY A 27 -13.69 3.58 10.40
N LEU A 28 -13.64 3.66 11.73
CA LEU A 28 -13.36 2.51 12.58
C LEU A 28 -14.55 1.53 12.55
N THR A 29 -14.25 0.25 12.36
CA THR A 29 -15.18 -0.84 12.68
C THR A 29 -15.34 -1.02 14.20
N GLU A 30 -16.38 -1.74 14.63
CA GLU A 30 -16.55 -2.07 16.06
C GLU A 30 -15.36 -2.88 16.62
N GLU A 31 -14.77 -3.75 15.81
CA GLU A 31 -13.57 -4.51 16.20
C GLU A 31 -12.36 -3.59 16.39
N GLU A 32 -12.15 -2.64 15.47
CA GLU A 32 -11.03 -1.70 15.52
C GLU A 32 -11.12 -0.75 16.72
N LYS A 33 -12.32 -0.39 17.18
CA LYS A 33 -12.49 0.40 18.42
C LYS A 33 -11.89 -0.28 19.64
N GLY A 34 -11.91 -1.61 19.71
CA GLY A 34 -11.26 -2.39 20.76
C GLY A 34 -9.74 -2.45 20.64
N LYS A 35 -9.18 -2.03 19.50
CA LYS A 35 -7.77 -2.13 19.14
C LYS A 35 -7.07 -0.77 19.04
N MET A 36 -7.71 0.31 19.51
CA MET A 36 -7.16 1.67 19.41
C MET A 36 -5.77 1.84 20.04
N HIS A 37 -5.44 1.06 21.05
CA HIS A 37 -4.11 1.04 21.67
C HIS A 37 -2.98 0.73 20.67
N ILE A 38 -3.26 -0.01 19.58
CA ILE A 38 -2.29 -0.30 18.53
C ILE A 38 -1.75 0.99 17.89
N ILE A 39 -2.54 2.07 17.83
CA ILE A 39 -2.10 3.35 17.23
C ILE A 39 -0.91 3.94 18.01
N GLU A 40 -0.85 3.75 19.32
CA GLU A 40 0.26 4.24 20.16
C GLU A 40 1.57 3.46 19.89
N GLU A 41 1.46 2.21 19.42
CA GLU A 41 2.60 1.33 19.11
C GLU A 41 3.12 1.53 17.68
N MET A 42 2.38 2.26 16.85
CA MET A 42 2.62 2.42 15.41
C MET A 42 3.56 3.57 15.04
N GLY A 43 3.90 4.44 16.00
CA GLY A 43 4.78 5.58 15.79
C GLY A 43 6.19 5.18 15.35
N ARG A 44 6.86 6.10 14.66
CA ARG A 44 8.29 5.99 14.31
C ARG A 44 9.00 7.26 14.72
N GLU A 45 10.30 7.15 14.92
CA GLU A 45 11.15 8.27 15.31
C GLU A 45 12.33 8.34 14.34
N THR A 46 12.53 9.52 13.75
CA THR A 46 13.71 9.87 12.96
C THR A 46 14.11 11.31 13.30
N ASP A 47 15.32 11.72 12.95
CA ASP A 47 15.62 13.14 12.85
C ASP A 47 14.69 13.81 11.80
N PRO A 48 14.36 15.10 11.93
CA PRO A 48 13.56 15.80 10.92
C PRO A 48 14.35 16.01 9.61
N PRO A 49 13.66 16.27 8.49
CA PRO A 49 14.32 16.62 7.24
C PRO A 49 15.18 17.89 7.38
N PRO A 50 16.26 18.04 6.59
CA PRO A 50 17.03 19.28 6.52
C PRO A 50 16.13 20.48 6.19
N THR A 51 16.40 21.64 6.79
CA THR A 51 15.63 22.86 6.55
C THR A 51 16.25 23.72 5.43
N PRO A 52 15.46 24.52 4.69
CA PRO A 52 14.01 24.69 4.80
C PRO A 52 13.22 23.51 4.21
N ILE A 53 12.03 23.25 4.77
CA ILE A 53 11.12 22.19 4.32
C ILE A 53 9.91 22.83 3.66
N ARG A 54 9.47 22.29 2.52
CA ARG A 54 8.28 22.77 1.80
C ARG A 54 7.43 21.59 1.33
N ASN A 55 6.15 21.56 1.72
CA ASN A 55 5.19 20.63 1.14
C ASN A 55 5.03 20.85 -0.37
N ILE A 56 4.92 19.74 -1.10
CA ILE A 56 4.60 19.74 -2.54
C ILE A 56 3.08 19.81 -2.67
N ALA A 57 2.58 20.81 -3.40
CA ALA A 57 1.15 20.97 -3.65
C ALA A 57 0.65 20.01 -4.73
N GLU A 58 -0.62 19.60 -4.65
CA GLU A 58 -1.21 18.61 -5.56
C GLU A 58 -1.27 19.05 -7.03
N PHE A 59 -1.25 20.38 -7.28
CA PHE A 59 -1.23 20.94 -8.63
C PHE A 59 0.19 21.15 -9.19
N GLU A 60 1.24 20.81 -8.42
CA GLU A 60 2.60 20.76 -8.94
C GLU A 60 2.80 19.54 -9.83
N ARG A 61 3.95 19.46 -10.50
CA ARG A 61 4.26 18.34 -11.40
C ARG A 61 4.33 17.02 -10.61
N MET A 62 3.53 16.05 -11.02
CA MET A 62 3.51 14.70 -10.42
C MET A 62 4.18 13.67 -11.34
N GLN A 63 4.82 12.66 -10.73
CA GLN A 63 5.42 11.52 -11.46
C GLN A 63 4.45 10.34 -11.57
N GLY A 64 3.51 10.22 -10.64
CA GLY A 64 2.58 9.10 -10.59
C GLY A 64 1.51 9.27 -9.53
N VAL A 65 0.62 8.28 -9.46
CA VAL A 65 -0.48 8.18 -8.52
C VAL A 65 -0.36 6.89 -7.72
N LEU A 66 -0.68 6.95 -6.43
CA LEU A 66 -0.63 5.78 -5.54
C LEU A 66 -2.04 5.20 -5.34
N ILE A 67 -2.23 3.97 -5.80
CA ILE A 67 -3.46 3.19 -5.58
C ILE A 67 -3.12 1.90 -4.83
N ARG A 68 -4.15 1.17 -4.40
CA ARG A 68 -3.99 -0.12 -3.73
C ARG A 68 -4.92 -1.15 -4.36
N TYR A 69 -4.46 -2.40 -4.44
CA TYR A 69 -5.27 -3.57 -4.77
C TYR A 69 -5.54 -4.43 -3.52
N PRO A 70 -6.76 -4.95 -3.29
CA PRO A 70 -7.99 -4.77 -4.09
C PRO A 70 -8.42 -3.31 -4.30
N PHE A 71 -8.94 -3.00 -5.50
CA PHE A 71 -9.19 -1.63 -5.94
C PHE A 71 -10.38 -0.98 -5.23
N GLY A 72 -10.18 0.23 -4.70
CA GLY A 72 -11.24 1.11 -4.20
C GLY A 72 -11.82 2.07 -5.25
N ILE A 73 -11.31 2.03 -6.48
CA ILE A 73 -11.71 2.87 -7.61
C ILE A 73 -11.95 2.00 -8.85
N SER A 74 -12.69 2.52 -9.82
CA SER A 74 -12.96 1.77 -11.05
C SER A 74 -11.71 1.65 -11.92
N THR A 75 -11.59 0.54 -12.65
CA THR A 75 -10.52 0.33 -13.63
C THR A 75 -10.55 1.35 -14.76
N SER A 76 -11.70 2.00 -15.02
CA SER A 76 -11.78 3.13 -15.96
C SER A 76 -10.99 4.35 -15.47
N ILE A 77 -11.04 4.66 -14.18
CA ILE A 77 -10.22 5.76 -13.60
C ILE A 77 -8.74 5.37 -13.62
N ILE A 78 -8.40 4.12 -13.31
CA ILE A 78 -7.02 3.61 -13.37
C ILE A 78 -6.47 3.72 -14.79
N LYS A 79 -7.27 3.32 -15.79
CA LYS A 79 -6.91 3.43 -17.21
C LYS A 79 -6.60 4.88 -17.58
N GLU A 80 -7.46 5.81 -17.19
CA GLU A 80 -7.27 7.22 -17.51
C GLU A 80 -5.99 7.81 -16.88
N MET A 81 -5.72 7.49 -15.61
CA MET A 81 -4.49 7.93 -14.96
C MET A 81 -3.23 7.37 -15.66
N ALA A 82 -3.30 6.13 -16.13
CA ALA A 82 -2.21 5.48 -16.84
C ALA A 82 -1.95 6.02 -18.26
N GLU A 83 -2.77 6.96 -18.77
CA GLU A 83 -2.48 7.63 -20.04
C GLU A 83 -1.34 8.66 -19.89
N ASP A 84 -1.23 9.30 -18.72
CA ASP A 84 -0.31 10.43 -18.50
C ASP A 84 0.81 10.16 -17.49
N VAL A 85 0.56 9.35 -16.45
CA VAL A 85 1.50 9.17 -15.32
C VAL A 85 1.59 7.72 -14.87
N ILE A 86 2.62 7.40 -14.08
CA ILE A 86 2.81 6.05 -13.54
C ILE A 86 1.73 5.77 -12.48
N VAL A 87 1.05 4.65 -12.59
CA VAL A 87 0.18 4.10 -11.55
C VAL A 87 1.01 3.19 -10.66
N TYR A 88 1.36 3.69 -9.47
CA TYR A 88 1.97 2.90 -8.41
C TYR A 88 0.88 2.13 -7.66
N CYS A 89 0.87 0.81 -7.76
CA CYS A 89 -0.13 -0.06 -7.14
C CYS A 89 0.46 -0.83 -5.96
N LEU A 90 0.07 -0.47 -4.74
CA LEU A 90 0.30 -1.29 -3.55
C LEU A 90 -0.47 -2.60 -3.66
N VAL A 91 0.22 -3.72 -3.55
CA VAL A 91 -0.41 -5.04 -3.68
C VAL A 91 0.35 -6.11 -2.88
N SER A 92 -0.37 -7.08 -2.33
CA SER A 92 0.26 -8.24 -1.72
C SER A 92 0.89 -9.13 -2.80
N SER A 93 1.95 -9.87 -2.46
CA SER A 93 2.60 -10.80 -3.39
C SER A 93 1.63 -11.85 -3.95
N GLY A 94 0.69 -12.34 -3.13
CA GLY A 94 -0.32 -13.31 -3.54
C GLY A 94 -1.38 -12.74 -4.49
N SER A 95 -1.58 -11.43 -4.52
CA SER A 95 -2.63 -10.77 -5.30
C SER A 95 -2.12 -10.02 -6.54
N GLN A 96 -0.80 -9.90 -6.72
CA GLN A 96 -0.21 -9.13 -7.83
C GLN A 96 -0.69 -9.62 -9.21
N ASN A 97 -0.75 -10.94 -9.43
CA ASN A 97 -1.24 -11.49 -10.70
C ASN A 97 -2.72 -11.14 -10.94
N SER A 98 -3.54 -11.13 -9.90
CA SER A 98 -4.96 -10.75 -10.00
C SER A 98 -5.11 -9.26 -10.32
N ALA A 99 -4.30 -8.40 -9.70
CA ALA A 99 -4.26 -6.97 -10.02
C ALA A 99 -3.85 -6.73 -11.48
N ASN A 100 -2.80 -7.41 -11.94
CA ASN A 100 -2.31 -7.33 -13.31
C ASN A 100 -3.39 -7.75 -14.32
N ASN A 101 -3.97 -8.93 -14.12
CA ASN A 101 -5.05 -9.42 -14.98
C ASN A 101 -6.25 -8.47 -15.02
N SER A 102 -6.62 -7.89 -13.87
CA SER A 102 -7.74 -6.94 -13.79
C SER A 102 -7.49 -5.66 -14.58
N MET A 103 -6.30 -5.07 -14.46
CA MET A 103 -5.92 -3.86 -15.21
C MET A 103 -5.71 -4.14 -16.70
N ASN A 104 -5.01 -5.22 -17.04
CA ASN A 104 -4.76 -5.61 -18.42
C ASN A 104 -6.07 -5.90 -19.18
N ASN A 105 -7.00 -6.64 -18.56
CA ASN A 105 -8.31 -6.92 -19.16
C ASN A 105 -9.18 -5.66 -19.32
N ALA A 106 -8.97 -4.63 -18.49
CA ALA A 106 -9.63 -3.34 -18.62
C ALA A 106 -8.96 -2.40 -19.66
N GLY A 107 -7.85 -2.84 -20.28
CA GLY A 107 -7.11 -2.06 -21.26
C GLY A 107 -6.36 -0.88 -20.65
N VAL A 108 -5.92 -0.99 -19.38
CA VAL A 108 -4.97 -0.06 -18.77
C VAL A 108 -3.64 -0.13 -19.51
N ASN A 109 -2.97 1.00 -19.70
CA ASN A 109 -1.61 1.03 -20.24
C ASN A 109 -0.63 0.43 -19.22
N MET A 110 -0.32 -0.86 -19.36
CA MET A 110 0.52 -1.58 -18.41
C MET A 110 1.99 -1.13 -18.39
N ASP A 111 2.45 -0.40 -19.42
CA ASP A 111 3.78 0.23 -19.41
C ASP A 111 3.88 1.36 -18.38
N ASN A 112 2.72 1.91 -17.96
CA ASN A 112 2.60 2.92 -16.91
C ASN A 112 2.08 2.32 -15.59
N VAL A 113 2.33 1.04 -15.31
CA VAL A 113 1.93 0.40 -14.05
C VAL A 113 3.14 -0.19 -13.34
N GLU A 114 3.35 0.23 -12.09
CA GLU A 114 4.42 -0.26 -11.22
C GLU A 114 3.83 -0.85 -9.93
N TYR A 115 4.28 -2.04 -9.54
CA TYR A 115 3.76 -2.71 -8.33
C TYR A 115 4.68 -2.49 -7.14
N ILE A 116 4.09 -2.05 -6.03
CA ILE A 116 4.77 -1.93 -4.73
C ILE A 116 4.29 -3.09 -3.86
N ILE A 117 5.16 -4.08 -3.68
CA ILE A 117 4.80 -5.31 -2.98
C ILE A 117 4.78 -5.09 -1.47
N GLY A 118 3.62 -5.29 -0.86
CA GLY A 118 3.44 -5.21 0.58
C GLY A 118 1.99 -5.40 1.01
N SER A 119 1.79 -5.94 2.20
CA SER A 119 0.46 -6.06 2.80
C SER A 119 -0.14 -4.67 3.02
N THR A 120 -1.46 -4.55 2.91
CA THR A 120 -2.25 -3.34 3.20
C THR A 120 -3.58 -3.79 3.78
N ASP A 121 -4.10 -3.03 4.74
CA ASP A 121 -5.38 -3.32 5.39
C ASP A 121 -6.54 -2.72 4.58
N SER A 122 -6.30 -1.61 3.87
CA SER A 122 -7.34 -0.94 3.10
C SER A 122 -6.90 -0.17 1.85
N TYR A 123 -7.86 0.30 1.04
CA TYR A 123 -7.61 1.08 -0.17
C TYR A 123 -7.51 2.61 0.00
N TRP A 124 -7.69 3.19 1.19
CA TRP A 124 -7.65 4.67 1.37
C TRP A 124 -6.21 5.21 1.36
N THR A 125 -5.49 5.02 0.24
CA THR A 125 -4.12 5.50 0.05
C THR A 125 -3.97 7.02 0.21
N ARG A 126 -5.06 7.78 0.17
CA ARG A 126 -5.07 9.20 0.50
C ARG A 126 -4.82 9.45 2.00
N ASP A 127 -5.43 8.64 2.86
CA ASP A 127 -5.44 8.85 4.32
C ASP A 127 -4.16 8.33 4.98
N TYR A 128 -3.50 7.33 4.40
CA TYR A 128 -2.30 6.71 4.95
C TYR A 128 -1.06 6.83 4.04
N GLY A 129 -1.22 7.43 2.86
CA GLY A 129 -0.14 7.56 1.88
C GLY A 129 0.92 8.57 2.28
N PRO A 130 2.07 8.57 1.59
CA PRO A 130 3.19 9.46 1.92
C PRO A 130 2.82 10.93 1.71
N TRP A 131 3.23 11.80 2.64
CA TRP A 131 3.30 13.23 2.37
C TRP A 131 4.64 13.58 1.75
N TRP A 132 4.60 14.43 0.73
CA TRP A 132 5.76 14.76 -0.08
C TRP A 132 6.26 16.17 0.23
N VAL A 133 7.56 16.28 0.52
CA VAL A 133 8.24 17.55 0.74
C VAL A 133 9.44 17.70 -0.17
N VAL A 134 9.83 18.94 -0.42
CA VAL A 134 11.20 19.29 -0.83
C VAL A 134 11.95 19.70 0.43
N ASP A 135 13.04 19.02 0.73
CA ASP A 135 13.88 19.30 1.90
C ASP A 135 15.00 20.33 1.60
N GLY A 136 15.79 20.65 2.62
CA GLY A 136 16.90 21.61 2.55
C GLY A 136 18.03 21.20 1.61
N ASN A 137 18.14 19.91 1.26
CA ASN A 137 19.08 19.41 0.26
C ASN A 137 18.51 19.47 -1.17
N ARG A 138 17.24 19.87 -1.31
CA ARG A 138 16.46 19.89 -2.55
C ARG A 138 16.08 18.49 -3.04
N ASP A 139 16.11 17.50 -2.16
CA ASP A 139 15.59 16.18 -2.45
C ASP A 139 14.07 16.18 -2.25
N ILE A 140 13.37 15.40 -3.08
CA ILE A 140 11.97 15.02 -2.81
C ILE A 140 12.05 13.92 -1.76
N SER A 141 11.37 14.13 -0.65
CA SER A 141 11.44 13.29 0.55
C SER A 141 10.04 12.97 1.06
N VAL A 142 9.89 11.79 1.67
CA VAL A 142 8.67 11.39 2.37
C VAL A 142 8.73 11.90 3.80
N VAL A 143 7.66 12.59 4.22
CA VAL A 143 7.37 12.85 5.62
C VAL A 143 6.16 12.01 6.02
N ASP A 144 6.38 11.06 6.92
CA ASP A 144 5.40 10.11 7.39
C ASP A 144 4.72 10.62 8.68
N PHE A 145 3.52 10.10 8.94
CA PHE A 145 2.73 10.33 10.14
C PHE A 145 2.18 9.00 10.63
N THR A 146 1.73 8.95 11.88
CA THR A 146 1.06 7.77 12.38
C THR A 146 -0.40 7.79 11.94
N TYR A 147 -0.82 6.78 11.17
CA TYR A 147 -2.20 6.66 10.72
C TYR A 147 -3.15 6.45 11.91
N ASN A 148 -4.25 7.19 11.95
CA ASN A 148 -5.22 7.19 13.05
C ASN A 148 -6.24 6.02 13.02
N ARG A 149 -5.86 4.90 12.42
CA ARG A 149 -6.60 3.63 12.46
C ARG A 149 -5.66 2.54 12.96
N PRO A 150 -6.14 1.52 13.69
CA PRO A 150 -5.31 0.39 14.12
C PRO A 150 -5.04 -0.57 12.94
N ARG A 151 -4.49 -0.01 11.85
CA ARG A 151 -4.22 -0.61 10.54
C ARG A 151 -2.72 -0.54 10.28
N PRO A 152 -1.92 -1.43 10.90
CA PRO A 152 -0.47 -1.35 10.86
C PRO A 152 0.13 -1.56 9.47
N ASN A 153 -0.56 -2.26 8.56
CA ASN A 153 -0.06 -2.47 7.20
C ASN A 153 -0.27 -1.23 6.34
N ASP A 154 -1.40 -0.53 6.50
CA ASP A 154 -1.66 0.77 5.87
C ASP A 154 -0.69 1.84 6.37
N ASN A 155 -0.48 1.89 7.69
CA ASN A 155 0.47 2.81 8.31
C ASN A 155 1.90 2.63 7.76
N GLN A 156 2.25 1.49 7.17
CA GLN A 156 3.57 1.26 6.56
C GLN A 156 3.67 1.67 5.08
N ALA A 157 2.60 2.16 4.45
CA ALA A 157 2.65 2.53 3.04
C ALA A 157 3.68 3.61 2.71
N PRO A 158 3.86 4.67 3.54
CA PRO A 158 4.84 5.71 3.24
C PRO A 158 6.28 5.18 3.17
N SER A 159 6.65 4.27 4.09
CA SER A 159 7.98 3.64 4.06
C SER A 159 8.16 2.67 2.90
N LYS A 160 7.11 1.92 2.51
CA LYS A 160 7.12 1.07 1.31
C LYS A 160 7.37 1.90 0.05
N MET A 161 6.67 3.02 -0.09
CA MET A 161 6.87 3.96 -1.21
C MET A 161 8.28 4.54 -1.18
N ALA A 162 8.75 4.98 -0.01
CA ALA A 162 10.07 5.59 0.12
C ALA A 162 11.19 4.63 -0.29
N ASN A 163 11.10 3.38 0.16
CA ASN A 163 12.02 2.31 -0.21
C ASN A 163 11.95 2.00 -1.71
N TYR A 164 10.75 1.95 -2.29
CA TYR A 164 10.56 1.64 -3.70
C TYR A 164 11.18 2.71 -4.61
N LEU A 165 10.94 3.99 -4.30
CA LEU A 165 11.49 5.11 -5.07
C LEU A 165 12.92 5.50 -4.66
N ASN A 166 13.48 4.86 -3.63
CA ASN A 166 14.78 5.22 -3.05
C ASN A 166 14.86 6.71 -2.70
N THR A 167 13.86 7.21 -1.99
CA THR A 167 13.73 8.61 -1.53
C THR A 167 13.94 8.69 -0.02
N PRO A 168 14.50 9.79 0.51
CA PRO A 168 14.65 9.97 1.95
C PRO A 168 13.31 9.88 2.68
N TYR A 169 13.33 9.26 3.86
CA TYR A 169 12.16 9.03 4.70
C TYR A 169 12.38 9.64 6.06
N PHE A 170 11.39 10.40 6.52
CA PHE A 170 11.36 11.03 7.83
C PHE A 170 10.01 10.78 8.49
N ALA A 171 9.97 10.58 9.79
CA ALA A 171 8.75 10.39 10.56
C ALA A 171 8.45 11.62 11.42
N SER A 172 7.17 12.01 11.46
CA SER A 172 6.64 12.98 12.41
C SER A 172 5.95 12.30 13.58
N ASP A 173 5.81 13.01 14.70
CA ASP A 173 5.07 12.59 15.91
C ASP A 173 3.55 12.83 15.80
N ILE A 174 3.07 13.18 14.60
CA ILE A 174 1.66 13.51 14.35
C ILE A 174 0.87 12.23 14.11
N VAL A 175 -0.33 12.17 14.71
CA VAL A 175 -1.34 11.14 14.44
C VAL A 175 -2.47 11.78 13.62
N THR A 176 -2.73 11.29 12.41
CA THR A 176 -3.76 11.87 11.51
C THR A 176 -4.32 10.87 10.49
N ALA A 177 -5.31 11.32 9.72
CA ALA A 177 -5.73 10.82 8.40
C ALA A 177 -5.63 11.97 7.40
#